data_AF-A0A0L9T4K8-F1
#
_entry.id   AF-A0A0L9T4K8-F1
#
_cell.length_a   1.000
_cell.length_b   1.000
_cell.length_c   1.000
_cell.angle_alpha   90.00
_cell.angle_beta   90.00
_cell.angle_gamma   90.00
#
_symmetry.space_group_name_H-M   'P 1'
#
loop_
_entity.id
_entity.type
_entity.pdbx_description
1 polymer ?
#
loop_
_entity_poly.entity_id
_entity_poly.type
_entity_poly.pdbx_seq_one_letter_code
_entity_poly.pdbx_strand_id
1 'polypeptide(L)'
;MTSQYVFGSKQNDTPYTKYKITEEEWVEFKESRLTPEWQVKRIAAQQRQKLNDTPHVLSRGGYALLEKKMRKCRAEELGLESPDLAPPPARHELWKVARTKSSLRKWSTVLRNNQLFNL
;
A
#
# COMPACT_ATOMS: atom_id res chain seq x y z
N MET A 1 -13.39 3.93 0.80
CA MET A 1 -14.04 5.25 0.73
C MET A 1 -15.10 5.41 1.82
N THR A 2 -16.14 4.58 1.87
CA THR A 2 -17.19 4.61 2.92
C THR A 2 -16.71 4.26 4.33
N SER A 3 -15.75 3.34 4.47
CA SER A 3 -15.15 3.00 5.77
C SER A 3 -14.55 4.21 6.52
N GLN A 4 -14.06 5.24 5.80
CA GLN A 4 -13.56 6.46 6.45
C GLN A 4 -14.67 7.29 7.12
N TYR A 5 -15.88 7.22 6.58
CA TYR A 5 -17.07 7.90 7.10
C TYR A 5 -17.78 7.09 8.19
N VAL A 6 -17.56 5.76 8.24
CA VAL A 6 -18.17 4.89 9.26
C VAL A 6 -17.23 4.65 10.45
N PHE A 7 -15.94 4.47 10.20
CA PHE A 7 -14.93 4.05 11.20
C PHE A 7 -13.67 4.91 11.23
N GLY A 8 -13.60 5.98 10.43
CA GLY A 8 -12.41 6.80 10.25
C GLY A 8 -12.60 8.24 10.72
N SER A 9 -11.65 9.09 10.34
CA SER A 9 -11.60 10.51 10.73
C SER A 9 -12.72 11.38 10.14
N LYS A 10 -13.54 10.84 9.22
CA LYS A 10 -14.62 11.55 8.54
C LYS A 10 -16.01 11.16 9.05
N GLN A 11 -16.11 10.63 10.28
CA GLN A 11 -17.39 10.24 10.88
C GLN A 11 -18.39 11.40 11.01
N ASN A 12 -17.88 12.62 11.20
CA ASN A 12 -18.69 13.82 11.34
C ASN A 12 -19.07 14.47 10.00
N ASP A 13 -18.50 13.99 8.89
CA ASP A 13 -18.86 14.49 7.57
C ASP A 13 -20.23 13.92 7.15
N THR A 14 -20.96 14.64 6.31
CA THR A 14 -22.23 14.17 5.72
C THR A 14 -22.00 13.64 4.30
N PRO A 15 -21.58 12.37 4.12
CA PRO A 15 -21.27 11.83 2.80
C PRO A 15 -22.48 11.80 1.86
N TYR A 16 -23.71 11.76 2.38
CA TYR A 16 -24.92 11.75 1.57
C TYR A 16 -25.11 13.06 0.78
N THR A 17 -24.72 14.21 1.33
CA THR A 17 -24.73 15.49 0.60
C THR A 17 -23.71 15.52 -0.54
N LYS A 18 -22.55 14.88 -0.33
CA LYS A 18 -21.46 14.82 -1.29
C LYS A 18 -21.73 13.87 -2.45
N TYR A 19 -22.35 12.72 -2.18
CA TYR A 19 -22.55 11.66 -3.16
C TYR A 19 -23.99 11.55 -3.67
N LYS A 20 -24.86 12.52 -3.34
CA LYS A 20 -26.29 12.53 -3.71
C LYS A 20 -27.01 11.23 -3.32
N ILE A 21 -26.67 10.71 -2.15
CA ILE A 21 -27.34 9.55 -1.53
C ILE A 21 -28.43 10.11 -0.62
N THR A 22 -29.53 9.40 -0.41
CA THR A 22 -30.52 9.81 0.60
C THR A 22 -29.96 9.60 2.01
N GLU A 23 -30.45 10.38 2.97
CA GLU A 23 -30.03 10.23 4.37
C GLU A 23 -30.44 8.86 4.93
N GLU A 24 -31.61 8.38 4.55
CA GLU A 24 -32.18 7.08 4.92
C GLU A 24 -31.29 5.92 4.45
N GLU A 25 -30.91 5.89 3.17
CA GLU A 25 -29.99 4.88 2.62
C GLU A 25 -28.62 4.90 3.33
N TRP A 26 -28.15 6.07 3.75
CA TRP A 26 -26.88 6.19 4.48
C TRP A 26 -26.99 5.65 5.92
N VAL A 27 -28.11 5.89 6.59
CA VAL A 27 -28.36 5.36 7.94
C VAL A 27 -28.49 3.84 7.90
N GLU A 28 -29.29 3.29 6.98
CA GLU A 28 -29.42 1.84 6.79
C GLU A 28 -28.06 1.19 6.48
N PHE A 29 -27.27 1.82 5.62
CA PHE A 29 -25.91 1.36 5.35
C PHE A 29 -25.03 1.35 6.60
N LYS A 30 -25.07 2.40 7.43
CA LYS A 30 -24.30 2.44 8.70
C LYS A 30 -24.73 1.32 9.64
N GLU A 31 -26.02 1.10 9.80
CA GLU A 31 -26.56 0.03 10.65
C GLU A 31 -26.11 -1.35 10.17
N SER A 32 -26.15 -1.60 8.86
CA SER A 32 -25.66 -2.86 8.28
C SER A 32 -24.19 -3.14 8.64
N ARG A 33 -23.36 -2.09 8.76
CA ARG A 33 -21.93 -2.17 9.11
C ARG A 33 -21.68 -2.27 10.62
N LEU A 34 -22.67 -1.95 11.45
CA LEU A 34 -22.59 -2.08 12.90
C LEU A 34 -23.09 -3.45 13.39
N THR A 35 -23.74 -4.23 12.52
CA THR A 35 -24.19 -5.59 12.86
C THR A 35 -23.03 -6.45 13.40
N PRO A 36 -23.24 -7.24 14.47
CA PRO A 36 -22.20 -8.07 15.06
C PRO A 36 -21.55 -9.04 14.06
N GLU A 37 -22.37 -9.63 13.19
CA GLU A 37 -21.90 -10.55 12.14
C GLU A 37 -20.89 -9.87 11.20
N TRP A 38 -21.19 -8.63 10.79
CA TRP A 38 -20.29 -7.87 9.92
C TRP A 38 -19.00 -7.47 10.63
N GLN A 39 -19.09 -7.07 11.91
CA GLN A 39 -17.92 -6.72 12.72
C GLN A 39 -16.95 -7.90 12.86
N VAL A 40 -17.46 -9.11 13.10
CA VAL A 40 -16.64 -10.34 13.16
C VAL A 40 -15.90 -10.57 11.84
N LYS A 41 -16.61 -10.49 10.71
CA LYS A 41 -16.00 -10.63 9.37
C LYS A 41 -14.93 -9.58 9.12
N ARG A 42 -15.18 -8.31 9.49
CA ARG A 42 -14.21 -7.21 9.36
C ARG A 42 -12.96 -7.47 10.20
N ILE A 43 -13.10 -7.81 11.47
CA ILE A 43 -11.97 -8.04 12.38
C ILE A 43 -11.14 -9.20 11.87
N ALA A 44 -11.76 -10.31 11.47
CA ALA A 44 -11.05 -11.47 10.90
C ALA A 44 -10.26 -11.08 9.64
N ALA A 45 -10.84 -10.29 8.73
CA ALA A 45 -10.15 -9.80 7.54
C ALA A 45 -8.96 -8.88 7.89
N GLN A 46 -9.12 -7.99 8.87
CA GLN A 46 -8.05 -7.11 9.37
C GLN A 46 -6.90 -7.91 9.99
N GLN A 47 -7.20 -8.95 10.78
CA GLN A 47 -6.18 -9.83 11.35
C GLN A 47 -5.43 -10.61 10.27
N ARG A 48 -6.13 -11.17 9.28
CA ARG A 48 -5.49 -11.85 8.12
C ARG A 48 -4.57 -10.91 7.35
N GLN A 49 -4.96 -9.65 7.13
CA GLN A 49 -4.10 -8.66 6.48
C GLN A 49 -2.89 -8.27 7.35
N LYS A 50 -3.08 -8.15 8.66
CA LYS A 50 -1.99 -7.84 9.60
C LYS A 50 -0.91 -8.93 9.56
N LEU A 51 -1.33 -10.19 9.59
CA LEU A 51 -0.49 -11.39 9.53
C LEU A 51 -0.02 -11.76 8.11
N ASN A 52 -0.39 -10.99 7.08
CA ASN A 52 0.12 -11.23 5.75
C ASN A 52 1.57 -10.71 5.64
N ASP A 53 2.51 -11.65 5.66
CA ASP A 53 3.96 -11.44 5.53
C ASP A 53 4.42 -11.26 4.08
N THR A 54 3.60 -11.66 3.11
CA THR A 54 3.90 -11.54 1.66
C THR A 54 2.81 -10.76 0.93
N PRO A 55 2.54 -9.50 1.33
CA PRO A 55 1.57 -8.70 0.61
C PRO A 55 2.08 -8.49 -0.82
N HIS A 56 1.20 -8.69 -1.80
CA HIS A 56 1.51 -8.30 -3.16
C HIS A 56 1.38 -6.78 -3.27
N VAL A 57 2.51 -6.07 -3.22
CA VAL A 57 2.54 -4.60 -3.14
C VAL A 57 2.54 -3.94 -4.52
N LEU A 58 2.72 -4.70 -5.61
CA LEU A 58 2.75 -4.13 -6.95
C LEU A 58 1.36 -3.60 -7.33
N SER A 59 1.28 -2.29 -7.53
CA SER A 59 0.13 -1.60 -8.07
C SER A 59 0.01 -1.80 -9.59
N ARG A 60 -0.93 -1.09 -10.23
CA ARG A 60 -1.01 -0.96 -11.69
C ARG A 60 0.36 -0.51 -12.26
N GLY A 61 0.89 -1.26 -13.22
CA GLY A 61 2.23 -1.06 -13.81
C GLY A 61 3.28 -2.12 -13.41
N GLY A 62 2.99 -2.95 -12.41
CA GLY A 62 3.77 -4.17 -12.12
C GLY A 62 5.28 -3.94 -11.94
N TYR A 63 6.08 -4.88 -12.45
CA TYR A 63 7.54 -4.84 -12.36
C TYR A 63 8.17 -3.69 -13.16
N ALA A 64 7.59 -3.28 -14.29
CA ALA A 64 8.13 -2.19 -15.09
C ALA A 64 8.13 -0.84 -14.32
N LEU A 65 7.04 -0.57 -13.59
CA LEU A 65 6.97 0.63 -12.74
C LEU A 65 7.94 0.54 -11.56
N LEU A 66 8.09 -0.64 -10.96
CA LEU A 66 9.03 -0.86 -9.87
C LEU A 66 10.48 -0.64 -10.32
N GLU A 67 10.83 -1.20 -11.48
CA GLU A 67 12.17 -1.06 -12.07
C GLU A 67 12.51 0.41 -12.34
N LYS A 68 11.58 1.17 -12.94
CA LYS A 68 11.75 2.62 -13.16
C LYS A 68 11.97 3.39 -11.86
N LYS A 69 11.24 3.05 -10.78
CA LYS A 69 11.43 3.65 -9.46
C LYS A 69 12.80 3.31 -8.86
N MET A 70 13.22 2.06 -8.96
CA MET A 70 14.53 1.62 -8.45
C MET A 70 15.69 2.26 -9.23
N ARG A 71 15.59 2.36 -10.56
CA ARG A 71 16.57 3.07 -11.38
C ARG A 71 16.65 4.55 -11.04
N LYS A 72 15.50 5.20 -10.80
CA LYS A 72 15.46 6.59 -10.32
C LYS A 72 16.20 6.75 -8.99
N CYS A 73 15.93 5.90 -8.00
CA CYS A 73 16.64 5.96 -6.71
C CYS A 73 18.15 5.73 -6.85
N ARG A 74 18.58 4.78 -7.71
CA ARG A 74 20.01 4.54 -7.96
C ARG A 74 20.69 5.72 -8.66
N ALA A 75 20.03 6.36 -9.61
CA ALA A 75 20.56 7.56 -10.25
C ALA A 75 20.74 8.69 -9.24
N GLU A 76 19.77 8.90 -8.34
CA GLU A 76 19.89 9.87 -7.24
C GLU A 76 21.06 9.53 -6.30
N GLU A 77 21.26 8.25 -5.97
CA GLU A 77 22.37 7.80 -5.11
C GLU A 77 23.75 7.93 -5.78
N LEU A 78 23.83 7.72 -7.10
CA LEU A 78 25.06 7.80 -7.89
C LEU A 78 25.33 9.20 -8.44
N GLY A 79 24.44 10.18 -8.19
CA GLY A 79 24.56 11.54 -8.76
C GLY A 79 24.45 11.59 -10.28
N LEU A 80 23.74 10.64 -10.89
CA LEU A 80 23.56 10.57 -12.34
C LEU A 80 22.46 11.54 -12.79
N GLU A 81 22.66 12.20 -13.93
CA GLU A 81 21.69 13.15 -14.49
C GLU A 81 20.37 12.50 -14.92
N SER A 82 20.39 11.20 -15.27
CA SER A 82 19.21 10.46 -15.72
C SER A 82 19.09 9.07 -15.10
N PRO A 83 17.86 8.63 -14.73
CA PRO A 83 17.57 7.26 -14.32
C PRO A 83 17.98 6.18 -15.32
N ASP A 84 18.06 6.50 -16.60
CA ASP A 84 18.41 5.53 -17.64
C ASP A 84 19.92 5.23 -17.69
N LEU A 85 20.73 6.09 -17.06
CA LEU A 85 22.18 5.86 -16.89
C LEU A 85 22.46 4.92 -15.70
N ALA A 86 21.49 4.73 -14.80
CA ALA A 86 21.66 3.83 -13.67
C ALA A 86 21.56 2.36 -14.10
N PRO A 87 22.39 1.47 -13.54
CA PRO A 87 22.33 0.05 -13.87
C PRO A 87 20.94 -0.52 -13.52
N PRO A 88 20.34 -1.34 -14.41
CA PRO A 88 19.04 -1.93 -14.15
C PRO A 88 19.09 -2.87 -12.93
N PRO A 89 18.03 -2.93 -12.12
CA PRO A 89 17.96 -3.84 -10.99
C PRO A 89 17.86 -5.29 -11.45
N ALA A 90 18.54 -6.18 -10.73
CA ALA A 90 18.46 -7.60 -11.02
C ALA A 90 17.06 -8.14 -10.66
N ARG A 91 16.64 -9.20 -11.36
CA ARG A 91 15.30 -9.81 -11.17
C ARG A 91 15.03 -10.20 -9.72
N HIS A 92 16.03 -10.72 -9.01
CA HIS A 92 15.87 -11.13 -7.61
C HIS A 92 15.67 -9.93 -6.67
N GLU A 93 16.28 -8.77 -6.97
CA GLU A 93 16.07 -7.54 -6.20
C GLU A 93 14.65 -7.02 -6.39
N LEU A 94 14.17 -6.98 -7.64
CA LEU A 94 12.78 -6.65 -7.96
C LEU A 94 11.81 -7.55 -7.19
N TRP A 95 12.11 -8.85 -7.11
CA TRP A 95 11.28 -9.82 -6.40
C TRP A 95 11.23 -9.61 -4.89
N LYS A 96 12.37 -9.30 -4.25
CA LYS A 96 12.44 -8.98 -2.81
C LYS A 96 11.65 -7.71 -2.51
N VAL A 97 11.88 -6.68 -3.31
CA VAL A 97 11.26 -5.36 -3.12
C VAL A 97 9.75 -5.39 -3.36
N ALA A 98 9.29 -6.13 -4.38
CA ALA A 98 7.86 -6.29 -4.68
C ALA A 98 7.05 -6.97 -3.55
N ARG A 99 7.72 -7.71 -2.66
CA ARG A 99 7.11 -8.54 -1.61
C ARG A 99 7.42 -8.07 -0.19
N THR A 100 8.22 -7.02 -0.02
CA THR A 100 8.53 -6.48 1.31
C THR A 100 7.45 -5.49 1.73
N LYS A 101 6.80 -5.72 2.87
CA LYS A 101 5.80 -4.81 3.45
C LYS A 101 6.49 -3.48 3.79
N SER A 102 6.00 -2.38 3.23
CA SER A 102 6.60 -1.03 3.28
C SER A 102 6.64 -0.39 4.69
N SER A 103 6.42 -1.15 5.77
CA SER A 103 6.48 -0.65 7.15
C SER A 103 7.89 -0.30 7.60
N LEU A 104 8.93 -0.65 6.84
CA LEU A 104 10.30 -0.29 7.13
C LEU A 104 11.04 0.13 5.85
N ARG A 105 11.46 1.40 5.84
CA ARG A 105 12.61 2.01 5.12
C ARG A 105 12.30 2.86 3.88
N LYS A 106 12.92 4.04 3.90
CA LYS A 106 13.36 4.77 2.72
C LYS A 106 14.09 3.77 1.80
N TRP A 107 13.70 3.71 0.53
CA TRP A 107 14.25 2.80 -0.50
C TRP A 107 15.79 2.76 -0.51
N SER A 108 16.44 3.89 -0.18
CA SER A 108 17.90 4.00 -0.02
C SER A 108 18.53 3.08 1.03
N THR A 109 17.80 2.70 2.09
CA THR A 109 18.35 1.81 3.10
C THR A 109 18.31 0.37 2.56
N VAL A 110 17.22 -0.05 1.90
CA VAL A 110 17.08 -1.42 1.33
C VAL A 110 18.20 -1.74 0.33
N LEU A 111 18.55 -0.79 -0.52
CA LEU A 111 19.69 -0.93 -1.43
C LEU A 111 21.03 -1.00 -0.68
N ARG A 112 21.23 -0.18 0.37
CA ARG A 112 22.46 -0.22 1.19
C ARG A 112 22.65 -1.51 2.00
N ASN A 113 21.59 -2.12 2.54
CA ASN A 113 21.73 -3.38 3.29
C ASN A 113 21.83 -4.63 2.40
N ASN A 114 21.68 -4.51 1.07
CA ASN A 114 21.95 -5.62 0.15
C ASN A 114 23.45 -5.94 0.02
N GLN A 115 24.36 -5.16 0.65
CA GLN A 115 25.77 -5.52 0.79
C GLN A 115 26.08 -6.39 2.02
N LEU A 116 25.14 -6.60 2.94
CA LEU A 116 25.38 -7.28 4.23
C LEU A 116 24.79 -8.70 4.34
N PHE A 117 24.15 -9.21 3.30
CA PHE A 117 23.67 -10.60 3.24
C PHE A 117 24.36 -11.38 2.11
N ASN A 118 25.69 -11.25 2.03
CA ASN A 118 26.56 -12.24 1.39
C ASN A 118 27.23 -13.05 2.50
N LEU A 119 26.52 -14.04 3.02
CA LEU A 119 27.04 -15.25 3.66
C LEU A 119 26.12 -16.41 3.25
#